data_AF-A0A8J2ZMX5-F1
#
_entry.id   AF-A0A8J2ZMX5-F1
#
_cell.length_a   1.000
_cell.length_b   1.000
_cell.length_c   1.000
_cell.angle_alpha   90.00
_cell.angle_beta   90.00
_cell.angle_gamma   90.00
#
_symmetry.space_group_name_H-M   'P 1'
#
loop_
_entity.id
_entity.type
_entity.pdbx_description
1 polymer ?
#
loop_
_entity_poly.entity_id
_entity_poly.type
_entity_poly.pdbx_seq_one_letter_code
_entity_poly.pdbx_strand_id
1 'polypeptide(L)' 'MSGERRRFGYRCLHILLRREGWTLNWKKLYRIYREEGFTVRKRGGRKRALGTRSAPMTIPQGPNQRWSLDFVSDSLSPS' A
#
# COMPACT_ATOMS: atom_id res chain seq x y z
N MET A 1 -0.31 -8.31 27.88
CA MET A 1 -0.36 -6.89 27.48
C MET A 1 0.44 -6.67 26.19
N SER A 2 0.01 -7.31 25.09
CA SER A 2 0.80 -7.40 23.86
C SER A 2 -0.05 -6.93 22.67
N GLY A 3 -0.60 -5.71 22.79
CA GLY A 3 -1.50 -5.12 21.78
C GLY A 3 -1.29 -3.62 21.54
N GLU A 4 -0.35 -2.99 22.25
CA GLU A 4 -0.28 -1.52 22.35
C GLU A 4 0.67 -0.86 21.33
N ARG A 5 1.46 -1.65 20.57
CA ARG A 5 2.39 -1.08 19.59
C ARG A 5 1.78 -1.09 18.20
N ARG A 6 1.22 0.08 17.83
CA ARG A 6 1.01 0.49 16.44
C ARG A 6 2.22 0.05 15.60
N ARG A 7 1.97 -0.58 14.44
CA ARG A 7 3.01 -1.10 13.54
C ARG A 7 3.92 0.04 13.08
N PHE A 8 5.03 0.28 13.75
CA PHE A 8 5.98 1.32 13.37
C PHE A 8 7.04 0.75 12.41
N GLY A 9 7.13 1.35 11.23
CA GLY A 9 8.28 1.19 10.35
C GLY A 9 9.49 1.97 10.87
N TYR A 10 10.68 1.72 10.31
CA TYR A 10 11.91 2.41 10.67
C TYR A 10 11.80 3.95 10.59
N ARG A 11 10.96 4.49 9.68
CA ARG A 11 10.73 5.94 9.55
C ARG A 11 10.01 6.54 10.75
N CYS A 12 8.97 5.88 11.27
CA CYS A 12 8.27 6.35 12.47
C CYS A 12 9.17 6.24 13.70
N LEU A 13 9.98 5.18 13.78
CA LEU A 13 10.97 5.01 14.85
C LEU A 13 12.02 6.12 14.80
N HIS A 14 12.47 6.53 13.61
CA HIS A 14 13.40 7.65 13.43
C HIS A 14 12.83 8.97 13.96
N ILE A 15 11.55 9.24 13.69
CA ILE A 15 10.86 10.45 14.19
C ILE A 15 10.73 10.40 15.71
N LEU A 16 10.33 9.26 16.28
CA LEU A 16 10.21 9.09 17.74
C LEU A 16 11.55 9.32 18.43
N LEU A 17 12.62 8.69 17.94
CA LEU A 17 13.97 8.86 18.46
C LEU A 17 14.43 10.33 18.36
N ARG A 18 14.10 11.01 17.27
CA ARG A 18 14.43 12.43 17.11
C ARG A 18 13.67 13.32 18.09
N ARG A 19 12.42 13.00 18.42
CA ARG A 19 11.64 13.72 19.47
C ARG A 19 12.23 13.51 20.86
N GLU A 20 12.81 12.33 21.10
CA GLU A 20 13.53 12.00 22.33
C GLU A 20 14.94 12.64 22.40
N GLY A 21 15.33 13.43 21.39
CA GLY A 21 16.64 14.09 21.32
C GLY A 21 17.77 13.24 20.72
N TRP A 22 17.48 12.05 20.21
CA TRP A 22 18.50 11.18 19.63
C TRP A 22 18.77 11.54 18.17
N THR A 23 19.99 12.00 17.87
CA THR A 23 20.47 12.26 16.51
C THR A 23 21.09 11.00 15.90
N LEU A 24 20.25 10.02 15.56
CA LEU A 24 20.70 8.79 14.89
C LEU A 24 20.63 8.93 13.37
N ASN A 25 21.69 8.47 12.69
CA ASN A 25 21.69 8.34 11.23
C ASN A 25 20.64 7.30 10.82
N TRP A 26 19.74 7.69 9.91
CA TRP A 26 18.69 6.83 9.36
C TRP A 26 19.23 5.51 8.79
N LYS A 27 20.45 5.50 8.22
CA LYS A 27 21.12 4.28 7.72
C LYS A 27 21.43 3.29 8.84
N LYS A 28 21.92 3.79 9.99
CA LYS A 28 22.25 2.96 11.16
C LYS A 28 20.97 2.37 11.77
N LEU A 29 19.93 3.20 11.89
CA LEU A 29 18.62 2.76 12.34
C LEU A 29 18.02 1.69 11.42
N TYR A 30 18.09 1.90 10.11
CA TYR A 30 17.61 0.94 9.12
C TYR A 30 18.34 -0.40 9.22
N ARG A 31 19.67 -0.38 9.44
CA ARG A 31 20.47 -1.60 9.60
C ARG A 31 20.08 -2.38 10.85
N ILE A 32 20.01 -1.71 12.01
CA ILE A 32 19.55 -2.30 13.27
C ILE A 32 18.12 -2.84 13.13
N TYR A 33 17.20 -2.05 12.54
CA TYR A 33 15.81 -2.46 12.30
C TYR A 33 15.69 -3.71 11.41
N ARG A 34 16.63 -3.89 10.47
CA ARG A 34 16.72 -5.06 9.59
C ARG A 34 17.35 -6.27 10.27
N GLU A 35 18.40 -6.07 11.07
CA GLU A 35 19.11 -7.12 11.81
C GLU A 35 18.23 -7.69 12.93
N GLU A 36 17.55 -6.82 13.68
CA GLU A 36 16.66 -7.19 14.80
C GLU A 36 15.33 -7.81 14.34
N GLY A 37 15.09 -7.97 13.04
CA GLY A 37 13.87 -8.63 12.55
C GLY A 37 12.56 -7.90 12.88
N PHE A 38 12.60 -6.65 13.35
CA PHE A 38 11.42 -5.81 13.64
C PHE A 38 10.56 -5.50 12.40
N THR A 39 11.00 -5.95 11.22
CA THR A 39 10.19 -5.88 10.01
C THR A 39 9.00 -6.81 10.17
N VAL A 40 7.85 -6.23 10.50
CA VAL A 40 6.56 -6.93 10.49
C VAL A 40 6.44 -7.67 9.15
N ARG A 41 6.34 -9.00 9.21
CA ARG A 41 6.10 -9.82 8.02
C ARG A 41 4.96 -9.18 7.24
N LYS A 42 5.20 -8.79 5.98
CA LYS A 42 4.15 -8.31 5.10
C LYS A 42 3.08 -9.39 5.06
N ARG A 43 1.93 -9.15 5.68
CA ARG A 43 0.76 -10.01 5.54
C ARG A 43 0.55 -10.09 4.02
N GLY A 44 0.62 -11.29 3.46
CA GLY A 44 0.54 -11.50 2.01
C GLY A 44 -0.54 -10.60 1.45
N GLY A 45 -0.19 -9.77 0.47
CA GLY A 45 -1.13 -8.81 -0.10
C GLY A 45 -2.43 -9.53 -0.41
N ARG A 46 -3.57 -8.90 -0.10
CA ARG A 46 -4.89 -9.46 -0.42
C ARG A 46 -4.81 -9.98 -1.85
N LYS A 47 -4.93 -11.30 -2.03
CA LYS A 47 -4.95 -11.90 -3.36
C LYS A 47 -6.05 -11.14 -4.10
N ARG A 48 -5.68 -10.29 -5.06
CA ARG A 48 -6.68 -9.74 -5.99
C ARG A 48 -7.35 -10.97 -6.58
N ALA A 49 -8.67 -10.99 -6.60
CA ALA A 49 -9.41 -12.08 -7.21
C ALA A 49 -8.99 -12.12 -8.69
N LEU A 50 -8.03 -13.00 -9.03
CA LEU A 50 -7.62 -13.27 -10.41
C LEU A 50 -8.59 -14.25 -11.08
N GLY A 51 -9.44 -14.95 -10.33
CA GLY A 51 -10.70 -15.50 -10.83
C GLY A 51 -11.75 -14.43 -10.58
N THR A 52 -12.48 -13.90 -11.56
CA THR A 52 -13.19 -14.61 -12.60
C THR A 52 -13.46 -13.61 -13.73
N ARG A 53 -12.49 -13.32 -14.61
CA ARG A 53 -12.83 -12.80 -15.95
C ARG A 53 -13.12 -14.02 -16.84
N SER A 54 -14.10 -14.83 -16.47
CA SER A 54 -14.38 -16.15 -17.10
C SER A 54 -15.21 -16.06 -18.37
N ALA A 55 -14.99 -15.05 -19.21
CA ALA A 55 -15.45 -15.11 -20.58
C ALA A 55 -14.41 -14.42 -21.46
N PRO A 56 -13.95 -15.04 -22.56
CA PRO A 56 -13.29 -14.29 -23.61
C PRO A 56 -14.24 -13.16 -24.03
N MET A 57 -13.73 -11.94 -24.12
CA MET A 57 -14.51 -10.80 -24.56
C MET A 57 -15.08 -11.11 -25.95
N THR A 58 -16.40 -11.21 -26.06
CA THR A 58 -17.07 -11.42 -27.35
C THR A 58 -16.79 -10.22 -28.25
N ILE A 59 -16.22 -10.49 -29.43
CA ILE A 59 -15.93 -9.49 -30.44
C ILE A 59 -17.25 -9.20 -31.17
N PRO A 60 -17.76 -7.95 -31.17
CA PRO A 60 -18.98 -7.62 -31.90
C PRO A 60 -18.77 -7.84 -33.40
N GLN A 61 -19.72 -8.49 -34.06
CA GLN A 61 -19.70 -8.84 -35.48
C GLN A 61 -20.41 -7.79 -36.36
N GLY A 62 -20.97 -6.75 -35.75
CA GLY A 62 -21.68 -5.68 -36.45
C GLY A 62 -21.77 -4.38 -35.66
N PRO A 63 -22.17 -3.28 -36.32
CA PRO A 63 -22.33 -1.98 -35.67
C PRO A 63 -23.40 -2.03 -34.56
N ASN A 64 -23.26 -1.18 -33.53
CA ASN A 64 -24.18 -1.01 -32.39
C ASN A 64 -24.43 -2.24 -31.49
N GLN A 65 -23.67 -3.32 -31.63
CA GLN A 65 -23.83 -4.53 -30.80
C GLN A 65 -23.28 -4.40 -29.37
N ARG A 66 -22.47 -3.37 -29.10
CA ARG A 66 -21.87 -3.15 -27.78
C ARG A 66 -21.75 -1.66 -27.46
N TRP A 67 -22.17 -1.32 -26.25
CA TRP A 67 -22.04 0.02 -25.66
C TRP A 67 -21.26 -0.14 -24.36
N SER A 68 -20.17 0.63 -24.19
CA SER A 68 -19.40 0.68 -22.95
C SER A 68 -19.64 2.05 -22.31
N LEU A 69 -19.90 2.06 -21.01
CA LEU A 69 -20.02 3.29 -20.23
C LEU A 69 -18.91 3.31 -19.19
N ASP A 70 -18.09 4.36 -19.22
CA ASP A 70 -17.06 4.63 -18.22
C ASP A 70 -17.36 5.98 -17.56
N PHE A 71 -17.21 6.04 -16.24
CA PHE A 71 -17.43 7.27 -15.47
C PHE A 71 -16.10 8.00 -15.26
N VAL A 72 -16.10 9.31 -15.52
CA VAL A 72 -15.00 10.22 -15.19
C VAL A 72 -15.53 11.22 -14.18
N SER A 73 -14.88 11.33 -13.01
CA SER A 73 -15.16 12.36 -12.02
C SER A 73 -13.98 13.31 -11.90
N ASP A 74 -14.20 14.59 -12.13
CA ASP A 74 -13.23 15.64 -11.81
C ASP A 74 -13.43 16.09 -10.36
N SER A 75 -12.33 16.29 -9.61
CA SER A 75 -12.37 16.81 -8.25
C SER A 75 -11.83 18.22 -8.27
N LEU A 76 -12.72 19.21 -8.16
CA LEU A 76 -12.32 20.60 -7.99
C LEU A 76 -11.76 20.76 -6.57
N SER A 77 -10.45 21.00 -6.46
CA SER A 77 -9.83 21.41 -5.21
C SER A 77 -10.21 22.86 -4.91
N PRO A 78 -10.77 23.18 -3.72
CA PRO A 78 -10.93 24.58 -3.32
C PRO A 78 -9.52 25.17 -3.13
N SER A 79 -9.27 26.28 -3.85
CA SER A 79 -8.06 27.10 -3.70
C SER A 79 -8.07 27.87 -2.39
#